data_AF-A0A6J7GGU2-F1
#
_entry.id   AF-A0A6J7GGU2-F1
#
_cell.length_a   1.000
_cell.length_b   1.000
_cell.length_c   1.000
_cell.angle_alpha   90.00
_cell.angle_beta   90.00
_cell.angle_gamma   90.00
#
_symmetry.space_group_name_H-M   'P 1'
#
loop_
_entity.id
_entity.type
_entity.pdbx_description
1 polymer ?
#
loop_
_entity_poly.entity_id
_entity_poly.type
_entity_poly.pdbx_seq_one_letter_code
_entity_poly.pdbx_strand_id
1 'polypeptide(L)'
;MGTLTGSIVIALSQFLLADGTVALIAIIYYLIYMQIEAYVISPRIMNKAVSVPGSIVVIAALAGGSLLGILGALVAIPVAASIIIIVKEVTIPAQAER
;
A
#
# COMPACT_ATOMS: atom_id res chain seq x y z
N MET A 1 7.30 1.01 5.64
CA MET A 1 8.16 2.14 6.11
C MET A 1 8.92 1.80 7.39
N GLY A 2 8.35 1.07 8.36
CA GLY A 2 9.06 0.72 9.61
C GLY A 2 10.24 -0.27 9.45
N THR A 3 10.22 -1.17 8.46
CA THR A 3 11.29 -2.17 8.28
C THR A 3 12.58 -1.60 7.70
N LEU A 4 12.49 -0.56 6.86
CA LEU A 4 13.66 0.18 6.36
C LEU A 4 14.38 0.89 7.51
N THR A 5 13.64 1.60 8.36
CA THR A 5 14.21 2.29 9.53
C THR A 5 14.80 1.28 10.53
N GLY A 6 14.13 0.16 10.77
CA GLY A 6 14.63 -0.91 11.64
C GLY A 6 15.93 -1.54 11.14
N SER A 7 16.02 -1.83 9.83
CA SER A 7 17.24 -2.40 9.23
C SER A 7 18.45 -1.47 9.32
N ILE A 8 18.26 -0.16 9.14
CA ILE A 8 19.32 0.85 9.23
C ILE A 8 19.84 0.94 10.67
N VAL A 9 18.95 0.96 11.65
CA VAL A 9 19.32 0.98 13.07
C VAL A 9 20.10 -0.27 13.47
N ILE A 10 19.67 -1.44 12.99
CA ILE A 10 20.33 -2.70 13.33
C ILE A 10 21.70 -2.82 12.65
N ALA A 11 21.82 -2.43 11.39
CA ALA A 11 23.10 -2.39 10.69
C ALA A 11 24.09 -1.40 11.35
N LEU A 12 23.63 -0.21 11.73
CA LEU A 12 24.44 0.77 12.48
C LEU A 12 24.84 0.24 13.85
N SER A 13 23.93 -0.41 14.58
CA SER A 13 24.22 -0.99 15.90
C SER A 13 25.26 -2.11 15.83
N GLN A 14 25.19 -2.98 14.81
CA GLN A 14 26.14 -4.08 14.62
C GLN A 14 27.52 -3.59 14.19
N PHE A 15 27.58 -2.53 13.37
CA PHE A 15 28.84 -1.88 12.99
C PHE A 15 29.54 -1.20 14.19
N LEU A 16 28.77 -0.72 15.18
CA LEU A 16 29.29 0.01 16.33
C LEU A 16 29.58 -0.88 17.56
N LEU A 17 28.89 -2.01 17.71
CA LEU A 17 28.90 -2.83 18.94
C LEU A 17 29.43 -4.26 18.75
N ALA A 18 29.65 -4.76 17.53
CA ALA A 18 30.00 -6.15 17.28
C ALA A 18 31.21 -6.34 16.36
N ASP A 19 31.82 -7.53 16.45
CA ASP A 19 32.91 -7.99 15.61
C ASP A 19 32.49 -8.02 14.12
N GLY A 20 33.38 -7.61 13.21
CA GLY A 20 33.04 -7.31 11.81
C GLY A 20 32.37 -8.46 11.05
N THR A 21 32.57 -9.70 11.50
CA THR A 21 31.92 -10.91 10.97
C THR A 21 30.41 -10.96 11.27
N VAL A 22 29.98 -10.49 12.45
CA VAL A 22 28.56 -10.49 12.86
C VAL A 22 27.78 -9.44 12.08
N ALA A 23 28.39 -8.27 11.84
CA ALA A 23 27.81 -7.22 11.01
C ALA A 23 27.56 -7.70 9.57
N LEU A 24 28.51 -8.44 8.99
CA LEU A 24 28.38 -8.96 7.62
C LEU A 24 27.26 -10.01 7.51
N ILE A 25 27.14 -10.92 8.47
CA ILE A 25 26.05 -11.90 8.53
C ILE A 25 24.68 -11.22 8.69
N ALA A 26 24.59 -10.21 9.57
CA ALA A 26 23.36 -9.46 9.78
C ALA A 26 22.92 -8.71 8.52
N ILE A 27 23.85 -8.07 7.80
CA ILE A 27 23.56 -7.36 6.55
C ILE A 27 23.02 -8.32 5.48
N ILE A 28 23.64 -9.49 5.30
CA ILE A 28 23.20 -10.50 4.32
C ILE A 28 21.81 -11.02 4.68
N TYR A 29 21.57 -11.35 5.95
CA TYR A 29 20.27 -11.84 6.40
C TYR A 29 19.17 -10.77 6.19
N TYR A 30 19.47 -9.50 6.49
CA TYR A 30 18.54 -8.38 6.28
C TYR A 30 18.27 -8.09 4.81
N LEU A 31 19.27 -8.19 3.94
CA LEU A 31 19.10 -8.05 2.50
C LEU A 31 18.13 -9.11 1.96
N ILE A 32 18.29 -10.36 2.38
CA ILE A 32 17.39 -11.45 1.98
C ILE A 32 15.98 -11.20 2.53
N TYR A 33 15.87 -10.81 3.80
CA TYR A 33 14.59 -10.49 4.42
C TYR A 33 13.84 -9.36 3.70
N MET A 34 14.53 -8.25 3.35
CA MET A 34 13.94 -7.14 2.59
C MET A 34 13.43 -7.58 1.23
N GLN A 35 14.18 -8.43 0.51
CA GLN A 35 13.74 -8.94 -0.79
C GLN A 35 12.46 -9.78 -0.64
N ILE A 36 12.36 -10.61 0.39
CA ILE A 36 11.15 -11.40 0.66
C ILE A 36 9.96 -10.48 1.01
N GLU A 37 10.16 -9.48 1.86
CA GLU A 37 9.10 -8.57 2.28
C GLU A 37 8.61 -7.68 1.11
N ALA A 38 9.53 -7.13 0.33
CA ALA A 38 9.23 -6.25 -0.79
C ALA A 38 8.54 -7.00 -1.95
N TYR A 39 8.95 -8.24 -2.24
CA TYR A 39 8.45 -8.98 -3.40
C TYR A 39 7.32 -9.98 -3.11
N VAL A 40 7.13 -10.42 -1.87
CA VAL A 40 6.09 -11.42 -1.54
C VAL A 40 5.04 -10.85 -0.60
N ILE A 41 5.45 -10.17 0.46
CA ILE A 41 4.52 -9.67 1.48
C ILE A 41 3.78 -8.44 0.97
N SER A 42 4.50 -7.47 0.40
CA SER A 42 3.90 -6.25 -0.16
C SER A 42 2.83 -6.54 -1.24
N PRO A 43 3.07 -7.39 -2.27
CA PRO A 43 2.03 -7.67 -3.26
C PRO A 43 0.89 -8.53 -2.72
N ARG A 44 1.11 -9.37 -1.70
CA ARG A 44 0.00 -10.14 -1.09
C ARG A 44 -0.93 -9.26 -0.28
N ILE A 45 -0.42 -8.25 0.42
CA ILE A 45 -1.25 -7.28 1.14
C ILE A 45 -1.98 -6.36 0.13
N MET A 46 -1.29 -5.97 -0.95
CA MET A 46 -1.84 -5.03 -1.94
C MET A 46 -2.83 -5.69 -2.92
N ASN A 47 -2.77 -7.00 -3.15
CA ASN A 47 -3.67 -7.72 -4.06
C ASN A 47 -5.13 -7.84 -3.60
N LYS A 48 -5.44 -7.45 -2.35
CA LYS A 48 -6.84 -7.30 -1.90
C LYS A 48 -7.43 -5.91 -2.17
N ALA A 49 -6.63 -4.93 -2.59
CA ALA A 49 -7.09 -3.58 -2.88
C ALA A 49 -7.77 -3.54 -4.26
N VAL A 50 -9.03 -3.98 -4.25
CA VAL A 50 -10.15 -3.46 -5.03
C VAL A 50 -9.77 -2.98 -6.44
N SER A 51 -10.04 -3.83 -7.42
CA SER A 51 -10.21 -3.42 -8.82
C SER A 51 -11.36 -2.41 -8.90
N VAL A 52 -11.02 -1.15 -8.69
CA VAL A 52 -11.93 -0.03 -8.94
C VAL A 52 -12.09 0.03 -10.46
N PRO A 53 -13.28 -0.20 -11.01
CA PRO A 53 -13.49 -0.15 -12.45
C PRO A 53 -13.10 1.24 -12.97
N GLY A 54 -12.16 1.31 -13.91
CA GLY A 54 -11.64 2.58 -14.44
C GLY A 54 -12.74 3.47 -15.01
N SER A 55 -13.81 2.89 -15.54
CA SER A 55 -14.99 3.60 -16.03
C SER A 55 -15.64 4.50 -14.97
N ILE A 56 -15.76 4.03 -13.72
CA ILE A 56 -16.41 4.80 -12.64
C ILE A 56 -15.51 5.98 -12.22
N VAL A 57 -14.19 5.78 -12.21
CA VAL A 57 -13.23 6.85 -11.90
C VAL A 57 -13.30 7.96 -12.95
N VAL A 58 -13.40 7.61 -14.23
CA VAL A 58 -13.54 8.60 -15.32
C VAL A 58 -14.85 9.37 -15.18
N ILE A 59 -15.98 8.67 -14.93
CA ILE A 59 -17.28 9.34 -14.74
C ILE A 59 -17.24 10.27 -13.54
N ALA A 60 -16.64 9.84 -12.41
CA ALA A 60 -16.50 10.68 -11.23
C ALA A 60 -15.58 11.87 -11.46
N ALA A 61 -14.45 11.70 -12.15
CA ALA A 61 -13.53 12.78 -12.49
C ALA A 61 -14.17 13.81 -13.44
N LEU A 62 -14.99 13.36 -14.39
CA LEU A 62 -15.77 14.25 -15.27
C LEU A 62 -16.87 15.00 -14.50
N ALA A 63 -17.57 14.32 -13.59
CA ALA A 63 -18.61 14.93 -12.75
C ALA A 63 -18.02 15.92 -11.73
N GLY A 64 -16.91 15.57 -11.07
CA GLY A 64 -16.19 16.50 -10.19
C GLY A 64 -15.56 17.65 -10.98
N GLY A 65 -15.02 17.33 -12.15
CA GLY A 65 -14.46 18.28 -13.11
C GLY A 65 -15.45 19.33 -13.58
N SER A 66 -16.71 18.96 -13.81
CA SER A 66 -17.75 19.89 -14.24
C SER A 66 -18.29 20.76 -13.09
N LEU A 67 -18.27 20.28 -11.85
CA LEU A 67 -18.77 21.02 -10.68
C LEU A 67 -17.80 22.09 -10.17
N LEU A 68 -16.52 21.76 -10.03
CA LEU A 68 -15.50 22.64 -9.41
C LEU A 68 -14.23 22.77 -10.27
N GLY A 69 -14.29 22.39 -11.55
CA GLY A 69 -13.12 22.41 -12.44
C GLY A 69 -12.08 21.37 -12.02
N ILE A 70 -10.80 21.70 -12.21
CA ILE A 70 -9.67 20.80 -11.94
C ILE A 70 -9.64 20.33 -10.47
N LEU A 71 -10.00 21.21 -9.52
CA LEU A 71 -10.03 20.86 -8.09
C LEU A 71 -11.09 19.79 -7.80
N GLY A 72 -12.26 19.88 -8.44
CA GLY A 72 -13.31 18.87 -8.29
C GLY A 72 -12.94 17.54 -8.92
N ALA A 73 -12.22 17.54 -10.04
CA ALA A 73 -11.71 16.32 -10.66
C ALA A 73 -10.68 15.59 -9.75
N LEU A 74 -9.80 16.34 -9.07
CA LEU A 74 -8.82 15.77 -8.15
C LEU A 74 -9.46 15.15 -6.90
N VAL A 75 -10.46 15.81 -6.32
CA VAL A 75 -11.18 15.32 -5.13
C VAL A 75 -12.13 14.17 -5.48
N ALA A 76 -12.65 14.11 -6.70
CA ALA A 76 -13.59 13.06 -7.12
C ALA A 76 -12.97 11.65 -7.12
N ILE A 77 -11.66 11.51 -7.37
CA ILE A 77 -10.98 10.20 -7.41
C ILE A 77 -11.04 9.47 -6.05
N PRO A 78 -10.55 10.04 -4.93
CA PRO A 78 -10.62 9.38 -3.63
C PRO A 78 -12.06 9.21 -3.14
N VAL A 79 -12.97 10.13 -3.48
CA VAL A 79 -14.40 10.01 -3.13
C VAL A 79 -15.04 8.81 -3.84
N ALA A 80 -14.85 8.67 -5.14
CA ALA A 80 -15.36 7.53 -5.90
C ALA A 80 -14.75 6.21 -5.41
N ALA A 81 -13.45 6.17 -5.14
CA ALA A 81 -12.79 5.01 -4.56
C ALA A 81 -13.41 4.62 -3.21
N SER A 82 -13.66 5.60 -2.32
CA SER A 82 -14.27 5.36 -1.00
C SER A 82 -15.69 4.79 -1.12
N ILE A 83 -16.52 5.34 -2.01
CA ILE A 83 -17.89 4.85 -2.24
C ILE A 83 -17.87 3.41 -2.75
N ILE A 84 -17.01 3.10 -3.72
CA ILE A 84 -16.92 1.76 -4.30
C ILE A 84 -16.43 0.74 -3.28
N ILE A 85 -15.48 1.10 -2.42
CA ILE A 85 -15.01 0.25 -1.33
C ILE A 85 -16.17 -0.08 -0.39
N ILE A 86 -16.93 0.93 0.07
CA ILE A 86 -18.09 0.71 0.94
C ILE A 86 -19.11 -0.21 0.26
N VAL A 87 -19.41 0.02 -1.02
CA VAL A 87 -20.38 -0.80 -1.74
C VAL A 87 -19.89 -2.25 -1.86
N LYS A 88 -18.64 -2.45 -2.28
CA LYS A 88 -18.07 -3.79 -2.50
C LYS A 88 -17.82 -4.56 -1.21
N GLU A 89 -17.35 -3.91 -0.16
CA GLU A 89 -16.98 -4.59 1.09
C GLU A 89 -18.09 -4.63 2.13
N VAL A 90 -19.10 -3.74 2.07
CA VAL A 90 -20.18 -3.72 3.05
C VAL A 90 -21.47 -4.24 2.45
N THR A 91 -21.95 -3.67 1.35
CA THR A 91 -23.28 -4.03 0.82
C THR A 91 -23.33 -5.35 0.06
N ILE A 92 -22.30 -5.69 -0.74
CA ILE A 92 -22.27 -6.95 -1.49
C ILE A 92 -22.22 -8.18 -0.54
N PRO A 93 -21.32 -8.26 0.47
CA PRO A 93 -21.33 -9.40 1.38
C PRO A 93 -22.58 -9.44 2.26
N ALA A 94 -23.12 -8.29 2.69
CA ALA A 94 -24.35 -8.24 3.48
C ALA A 94 -25.60 -8.72 2.72
N GLN A 95 -25.59 -8.63 1.38
CA GLN A 95 -26.67 -9.17 0.53
C GLN A 95 -26.52 -10.66 0.23
N ALA A 96 -25.30 -11.21 0.30
CA ALA A 96 -25.06 -12.63 0.10
C ALA A 96 -25.46 -13.51 1.30
N GLU A 97 -25.70 -12.89 2.47
CA GLU A 97 -26.09 -13.56 3.71
C GLU A 97 -27.62 -13.50 3.99
N ARG A 98 -28.42 -12.98 3.03
CA ARG A 98 -29.89 -13.05 3.03
C ARG A 98 -30.40 -14.01 1.98
#